data_AF-A0A5J9U2G4-F1
#
_entry.id   AF-A0A5J9U2G4-F1
#
_cell.length_a   1.000
_cell.length_b   1.000
_cell.length_c   1.000
_cell.angle_alpha   90.00
_cell.angle_beta   90.00
_cell.angle_gamma   90.00
#
_symmetry.space_group_name_H-M   'P 1'
#
loop_
_entity.id
_entity.type
_entity.pdbx_description
1 polymer ?
#
loop_
_entity_poly.entity_id
_entity_poly.type
_entity_poly.pdbx_seq_one_letter_code
_entity_poly.pdbx_strand_id
1 'polypeptide(L)'
;MTTTPLTFAVRRSEPVFVGPAAPTPRETKRLSDIDDQEVLRAQVPFVFFYRGGKGVRADDGAADPATVIRRALGEALVPYYPLAGRLREVEERKLVDIATI
;
A
#
# COMPACT_ATOMS: atom_id res chain seq x y z
N MET A 1 -3.43 40.20 12.37
CA MET A 1 -2.38 39.24 11.98
C MET A 1 -2.81 38.61 10.67
N THR A 2 -2.12 38.92 9.58
CA THR A 2 -2.40 38.37 8.24
C THR A 2 -1.64 37.05 8.10
N THR A 3 -2.37 35.94 8.02
CA THR A 3 -1.78 34.63 7.75
C THR A 3 -1.57 34.50 6.26
N THR A 4 -0.32 34.53 5.80
CA THR A 4 0.01 34.23 4.41
C THR A 4 -0.26 32.74 4.16
N PRO A 5 -1.10 32.36 3.19
CA PRO A 5 -1.37 30.96 2.91
C PRO A 5 -0.10 30.27 2.39
N LEU A 6 0.29 29.18 3.04
CA LEU A 6 1.37 28.33 2.57
C LEU A 6 0.93 27.67 1.26
N THR A 7 1.62 27.97 0.17
CA THR A 7 1.40 27.27 -1.10
C THR A 7 2.23 25.99 -1.09
N PHE A 8 1.57 24.85 -0.93
CA PHE A 8 2.20 23.53 -0.98
C PHE A 8 1.93 22.88 -2.34
N ALA A 9 2.91 23.01 -3.26
CA ALA A 9 2.83 22.40 -4.58
C ALA A 9 3.31 20.94 -4.53
N VAL A 10 2.46 20.01 -4.96
CA VAL A 10 2.78 18.58 -5.05
C VAL A 10 2.77 18.16 -6.51
N ARG A 11 3.85 17.50 -6.97
CA ARG A 11 3.87 16.79 -8.24
C ARG A 11 3.68 15.30 -7.98
N ARG A 12 2.62 14.72 -8.53
CA ARG A 12 2.37 13.28 -8.48
C ARG A 12 2.95 12.62 -9.73
N SER A 13 3.67 11.52 -9.54
CA SER A 13 4.10 10.65 -10.63
C SER A 13 2.98 9.65 -10.98
N GLU A 14 3.11 8.97 -12.12
CA GLU A 14 2.21 7.89 -12.51
C GLU A 14 2.19 6.76 -11.46
N PRO A 15 1.00 6.16 -11.19
CA PRO A 15 0.90 4.99 -10.32
C PRO A 15 1.71 3.81 -10.86
N VAL A 16 2.32 3.05 -9.95
CA VAL A 16 3.08 1.84 -10.28
C VAL A 16 2.47 0.65 -9.55
N PHE A 17 2.20 -0.43 -10.28
CA PHE A 17 1.78 -1.68 -9.70
C PHE A 17 2.97 -2.42 -9.07
N VAL A 18 2.82 -2.88 -7.83
CA VAL A 18 3.82 -3.66 -7.10
C VAL A 18 3.18 -4.98 -6.67
N GLY A 19 3.64 -6.09 -7.24
CA GLY A 19 3.23 -7.44 -6.85
C GLY A 19 4.20 -8.08 -5.86
N PRO A 20 3.88 -9.29 -5.36
CA PRO A 20 4.81 -10.09 -4.56
C PRO A 20 6.12 -10.34 -5.31
N ALA A 21 7.25 -10.30 -4.60
CA ALA A 21 8.58 -10.51 -5.19
C ALA A 21 8.86 -11.99 -5.54
N ALA A 22 8.03 -12.92 -5.08
CA ALA A 22 8.13 -14.35 -5.35
C ALA A 22 6.71 -14.93 -5.51
N PRO A 23 6.56 -16.12 -6.13
CA PRO A 23 5.26 -16.77 -6.27
C PRO A 23 4.56 -16.97 -4.91
N THR A 24 3.27 -16.70 -4.87
CA THR A 24 2.44 -16.87 -3.67
C THR A 24 1.34 -17.92 -3.92
N PRO A 25 0.77 -18.53 -2.85
CA PRO A 25 -0.36 -19.44 -3.00
C PRO A 25 -1.54 -18.79 -3.73
N ARG A 26 -2.13 -19.52 -4.68
CA ARG A 26 -3.35 -19.10 -5.37
C ARG A 26 -4.55 -19.72 -4.69
N GLU A 27 -5.30 -18.90 -3.97
CA GLU A 27 -6.44 -19.36 -3.21
C GLU A 27 -7.48 -18.26 -3.02
N THR A 28 -8.66 -18.69 -2.58
CA THR A 28 -9.72 -17.77 -2.15
C THR A 28 -9.91 -17.95 -0.65
N LYS A 29 -9.78 -16.86 0.10
CA LYS A 29 -9.98 -16.83 1.55
C LYS A 29 -11.29 -16.17 1.87
N ARG A 30 -12.16 -16.86 2.61
CA ARG A 30 -13.39 -16.27 3.15
C ARG A 30 -13.04 -15.41 4.36
N LEU A 31 -13.51 -14.16 4.38
CA LEU A 31 -13.26 -13.28 5.52
C LEU A 31 -14.01 -13.80 6.77
N SER A 32 -13.43 -13.57 7.95
CA SER A 32 -14.13 -13.85 9.21
C SER A 32 -15.32 -12.90 9.39
N ASP A 33 -16.16 -13.12 10.39
CA ASP A 33 -17.29 -12.22 10.66
C ASP A 33 -16.83 -10.88 11.26
N ILE A 34 -15.63 -10.83 11.85
CA ILE A 34 -15.01 -9.59 12.32
C ILE A 34 -14.51 -8.78 11.12
N ASP A 35 -13.85 -9.42 10.16
CA ASP A 35 -13.24 -8.74 9.01
C ASP A 35 -14.26 -8.30 7.95
N ASP A 36 -15.45 -8.92 7.94
CA ASP A 36 -16.49 -8.69 6.92
C ASP A 36 -17.53 -7.62 7.32
N GLN A 37 -17.35 -6.98 8.48
CA GLN A 37 -18.25 -5.92 8.97
C GLN A 37 -18.34 -4.77 7.96
N GLU A 38 -19.56 -4.31 7.69
CA GLU A 38 -19.80 -3.24 6.70
C GLU A 38 -19.06 -1.94 7.02
N VAL A 39 -18.88 -1.61 8.31
CA VAL A 39 -18.13 -0.43 8.77
C VAL A 39 -16.64 -0.48 8.39
N LEU A 40 -16.08 -1.68 8.18
CA LEU A 40 -14.69 -1.87 7.79
C LEU A 40 -14.48 -1.86 6.27
N ARG A 41 -15.56 -1.78 5.47
CA ARG A 41 -15.52 -1.76 4.00
C ARG A 41 -15.14 -0.38 3.45
N ALA A 42 -14.08 0.22 4.00
CA ALA A 42 -13.56 1.52 3.58
C ALA A 42 -12.02 1.51 3.56
N GLN A 43 -11.44 2.35 2.71
CA GLN A 43 -9.99 2.57 2.72
C GLN A 43 -9.63 3.54 3.86
N VAL A 44 -8.71 3.12 4.74
CA VAL A 44 -8.20 3.95 5.84
C VAL A 44 -6.87 4.61 5.40
N PRO A 45 -6.84 5.93 5.12
CA PRO A 45 -5.63 6.60 4.68
C PRO A 45 -4.70 6.92 5.86
N PHE A 46 -3.39 6.68 5.68
CA PHE A 46 -2.34 7.07 6.63
C PHE A 46 -1.25 7.88 5.92
N VAL A 47 -0.65 8.84 6.62
CA VAL A 47 0.52 9.60 6.16
C VAL A 47 1.61 9.52 7.22
N PHE A 48 2.77 8.96 6.85
CA PHE A 48 3.94 8.86 7.71
C PHE A 48 4.99 9.89 7.29
N PHE A 49 5.42 10.74 8.23
CA PHE A 49 6.43 11.77 7.99
C PHE A 49 7.80 11.30 8.49
N TYR A 50 8.78 11.32 7.60
CA TYR A 50 10.17 11.00 7.91
C TYR A 50 11.05 12.23 7.70
N ARG A 51 12.02 12.45 8.59
CA ARG A 51 13.02 13.49 8.39
C ARG A 51 13.99 13.05 7.29
N GLY A 52 14.30 13.94 6.35
CA GLY A 52 15.41 13.73 5.43
C GLY A 52 16.73 13.64 6.20
N GLY A 53 17.60 12.70 5.84
CA GLY A 53 18.92 12.55 6.46
C GLY A 53 19.78 13.80 6.27
N LYS A 54 20.54 14.21 7.30
CA LYS A 54 21.57 15.26 7.13
C LYS A 54 22.64 14.74 6.17
N GLY A 55 22.82 15.42 5.04
CA GLY A 55 23.88 15.07 4.08
C GLY A 55 23.56 13.90 3.15
N VAL A 56 22.27 13.70 2.84
CA VAL A 56 21.85 12.93 1.65
C VAL A 56 21.33 13.95 0.64
N ARG A 57 22.22 14.48 -0.19
CA ARG A 57 21.84 15.06 -1.48
C ARG A 57 21.35 13.92 -2.36
N ALA A 58 20.49 14.22 -3.32
CA ALA A 58 19.97 13.25 -4.28
C ALA A 58 21.08 12.52 -5.07
N ASP A 59 22.32 13.04 -4.99
CA ASP A 59 23.48 12.63 -5.78
C ASP A 59 24.44 11.74 -4.97
N ASP A 60 24.19 11.50 -3.68
CA ASP A 60 25.12 10.86 -2.74
C ASP A 60 25.06 9.32 -2.76
N GLY A 61 24.49 8.74 -3.82
CA GLY A 61 24.32 7.29 -3.96
C GLY A 61 23.27 6.66 -3.03
N ALA A 62 22.54 7.46 -2.26
CA ALA A 62 21.39 6.98 -1.50
C ALA A 62 20.27 6.57 -2.45
N ALA A 63 19.75 5.35 -2.28
CA ALA A 63 18.65 4.85 -3.10
C ALA A 63 17.41 5.75 -2.94
N ASP A 64 16.80 6.12 -4.07
CA ASP A 64 15.50 6.81 -4.12
C ASP A 64 14.51 6.11 -3.16
N PRO A 65 13.91 6.82 -2.18
CA PRO A 65 12.99 6.22 -1.23
C PRO A 65 11.85 5.47 -1.91
N ALA A 66 11.37 5.93 -3.06
CA ALA A 66 10.32 5.24 -3.80
C ALA A 66 10.82 3.88 -4.32
N THR A 67 12.07 3.78 -4.74
CA THR A 67 12.71 2.50 -5.14
C THR A 67 12.85 1.55 -3.96
N VAL A 68 13.28 2.05 -2.80
CA VAL A 68 13.39 1.23 -1.57
C VAL A 68 12.02 0.71 -1.15
N ILE A 69 11.00 1.58 -1.12
CA ILE A 69 9.63 1.21 -0.74
C ILE A 69 9.05 0.18 -1.72
N ARG A 70 9.20 0.37 -3.03
CA ARG A 70 8.70 -0.60 -4.02
C ARG A 70 9.31 -1.99 -3.82
N ARG A 71 10.63 -2.07 -3.61
CA ARG A 71 11.31 -3.34 -3.36
C ARG A 71 10.85 -3.98 -2.06
N ALA A 72 10.87 -3.23 -0.96
CA ALA A 72 10.49 -3.73 0.36
C ALA A 72 9.02 -4.18 0.41
N LEU A 73 8.12 -3.46 -0.27
CA LEU A 73 6.72 -3.84 -0.41
C LEU A 73 6.57 -5.17 -1.15
N GLY A 74 7.28 -5.36 -2.26
CA GLY A 74 7.26 -6.65 -2.98
C GLY A 74 7.73 -7.83 -2.13
N GLU A 75 8.80 -7.64 -1.34
CA GLU A 75 9.31 -8.65 -0.40
C GLU A 75 8.28 -8.94 0.73
N ALA A 76 7.67 -7.89 1.29
CA ALA A 76 6.64 -8.02 2.33
C ALA A 76 5.35 -8.70 1.83
N LEU A 77 4.97 -8.48 0.57
CA LEU A 77 3.79 -9.11 -0.02
C LEU A 77 3.94 -10.63 -0.20
N VAL A 78 5.13 -11.22 0.00
CA VAL A 78 5.28 -12.69 -0.04
C VAL A 78 4.64 -13.35 1.19
N PRO A 79 5.04 -13.05 2.44
CA PRO A 79 4.35 -13.58 3.62
C PRO A 79 2.96 -12.96 3.84
N TYR A 80 2.71 -11.74 3.33
CA TYR A 80 1.42 -11.03 3.45
C TYR A 80 0.63 -11.02 2.12
N TYR A 81 0.71 -12.11 1.35
CA TYR A 81 0.12 -12.23 0.02
C TYR A 81 -1.38 -11.93 -0.10
N PRO A 82 -2.25 -12.10 0.92
CA PRO A 82 -3.64 -11.64 0.83
C PRO A 82 -3.77 -10.14 0.55
N LEU A 83 -2.79 -9.32 0.95
CA LEU A 83 -2.79 -7.88 0.66
C LEU A 83 -2.57 -7.55 -0.83
N ALA A 84 -2.04 -8.50 -1.61
CA ALA A 84 -1.94 -8.39 -3.07
C ALA A 84 -3.17 -8.96 -3.79
N GLY A 85 -4.14 -9.50 -3.04
CA GLY A 85 -5.36 -10.08 -3.56
C GLY A 85 -6.40 -9.06 -4.00
N ARG A 86 -7.61 -9.55 -4.26
CA ARG A 86 -8.76 -8.73 -4.64
C ARG A 86 -9.96 -9.15 -3.81
N LEU A 87 -10.57 -8.19 -3.14
CA LEU A 87 -11.85 -8.40 -2.47
C LEU A 87 -12.97 -8.54 -3.49
N ARG A 88 -13.82 -9.54 -3.29
CA ARG A 88 -15.03 -9.79 -4.07
C ARG A 88 -16.19 -10.15 -3.15
N GLU A 89 -17.35 -9.57 -3.43
CA GLU A 89 -18.60 -9.97 -2.78
C GLU A 89 -19.16 -11.25 -3.43
N VAL A 90 -19.58 -12.20 -2.61
CA VAL A 90 -20.24 -13.45 -3.00
C VAL A 90 -21.66 -13.49 -2.40
N GLU A 91 -22.30 -14.66 -2.36
CA GLU A 91 -23.64 -14.84 -1.81
C GLU A 91 -23.77 -14.25 -0.40
N GLU A 92 -24.97 -13.74 -0.08
CA GLU A 92 -25.29 -13.13 1.21
C GLU A 92 -24.42 -11.92 1.58
N ARG A 93 -23.89 -11.22 0.57
CA ARG A 93 -22.99 -10.06 0.72
C ARG A 93 -21.66 -10.38 1.39
N LYS A 94 -21.28 -11.65 1.50
CA LYS A 94 -20.01 -12.07 2.13
C LYS A 94 -18.81 -11.66 1.28
N LEU A 95 -17.77 -11.10 1.87
CA LEU A 95 -16.51 -10.84 1.16
C LEU A 95 -15.56 -12.05 1.20
N VAL A 96 -14.89 -12.26 0.06
CA VAL A 96 -13.74 -13.16 -0.07
C VAL A 96 -12.55 -12.41 -0.64
N ASP A 97 -11.36 -12.78 -0.23
CA ASP A 97 -10.11 -12.33 -0.85
C ASP A 97 -9.62 -13.37 -1.86
N ILE A 98 -9.28 -12.90 -3.07
CA ILE A 98 -8.76 -13.72 -4.17
C ILE A 98 -7.28 -13.40 -4.34
N ALA A 99 -6.41 -14.14 -3.66
CA ALA A 99 -4.97 -14.05 -3.84
C ALA A 99 -4.57 -14.73 -5.16
N THR A 100 -4.26 -13.95 -6.20
CA THR A 100 -4.07 -14.47 -7.57
C THR A 100 -2.74 -14.11 -8.23
N ILE A 101 -1.80 -13.51 -7.51
CA ILE A 101 -0.58 -12.93 -8.11
C ILE A 101 0.68 -13.67 -7.67
#